data_AF-A0A371WI91-F1
#
_entry.id   AF-A0A371WI91-F1
#
_cell.length_a   1.000
_cell.length_b   1.000
_cell.length_c   1.000
_cell.angle_alpha   90.00
_cell.angle_beta   90.00
_cell.angle_gamma   90.00
#
_symmetry.space_group_name_H-M   'P 1'
#
loop_
_entity.id
_entity.type
_entity.pdbx_description
1 polymer ?
#
loop_
_entity_poly.entity_id
_entity_poly.type
_entity_poly.pdbx_seq_one_letter_code
_entity_poly.pdbx_strand_id
1 'polypeptide(L)' 'MQRPRLEISHPDYLLECEEMLERDVSLLVERAEAVGWDRGSIAAAIANLGRAYLLKAEADDATERAIRRSKPQRAAL' A
#
# COMPACT_ATOMS: atom_id res chain seq x y z
N MET A 1 -5.89 13.53 2.99
CA MET A 1 -5.26 13.37 1.67
C MET A 1 -6.28 13.65 0.59
N GLN A 2 -5.88 14.36 -0.47
CA GLN A 2 -6.71 14.48 -1.67
C GLN A 2 -6.65 13.14 -2.44
N ARG A 3 -7.55 12.93 -3.41
CA ARG A 3 -7.47 11.77 -4.32
C ARG A 3 -6.54 12.08 -5.51
N PRO A 4 -5.84 11.09 -6.09
CA PRO A 4 -5.13 11.27 -7.35
C PRO A 4 -6.05 11.83 -8.43
N ARG A 5 -5.51 12.68 -9.32
CA ARG A 5 -6.22 13.25 -10.46
C ARG A 5 -6.14 12.32 -11.67
N LEU A 6 -5.05 11.58 -11.78
CA LEU A 6 -4.82 10.59 -12.82
C LEU A 6 -5.65 9.33 -12.54
N GLU A 7 -6.11 8.70 -13.61
CA GLU A 7 -6.75 7.39 -13.55
C GLU A 7 -5.70 6.31 -13.27
N ILE A 8 -6.10 5.20 -12.65
CA ILE A 8 -5.21 4.09 -12.28
C ILE A 8 -4.45 3.52 -13.50
N SER A 9 -5.03 3.60 -14.69
CA SER A 9 -4.41 3.12 -15.94
C SER A 9 -3.38 4.08 -16.54
N HIS A 10 -3.26 5.31 -16.03
CA HIS A 10 -2.31 6.28 -16.52
C HIS A 10 -0.87 5.88 -16.11
N PRO A 11 0.12 5.97 -17.00
CA PRO A 11 1.50 5.56 -16.70
C PRO A 11 2.09 6.30 -15.48
N ASP A 12 1.72 7.56 -15.28
CA ASP A 12 2.22 8.39 -14.17
C ASP A 12 1.34 8.32 -12.90
N TYR A 13 0.34 7.44 -12.85
CA TYR A 13 -0.53 7.33 -11.67
C TYR A 13 0.27 7.04 -10.39
N LEU A 14 1.26 6.14 -10.48
CA LEU A 14 2.12 5.80 -9.35
C LEU A 14 2.94 7.01 -8.89
N LEU A 15 3.50 7.77 -9.84
CA LEU A 15 4.27 8.97 -9.52
C LEU A 15 3.40 10.01 -8.80
N GLU A 16 2.17 10.24 -9.26
CA GLU A 16 1.25 11.16 -8.56
C GLU A 16 0.91 10.66 -7.15
N CYS A 17 0.71 9.35 -6.97
CA CYS A 17 0.54 8.76 -5.64
C CYS A 17 1.76 9.01 -4.73
N GLU A 18 2.98 8.86 -5.25
CA GLU A 18 4.23 9.12 -4.52
C GLU A 18 4.33 10.58 -4.09
N GLU A 19 4.14 11.53 -5.00
CA GLU A 19 4.17 12.98 -4.73
C GLU A 19 3.16 13.37 -3.65
N MET A 20 1.95 12.78 -3.69
CA MET A 20 0.92 13.06 -2.70
C MET A 20 1.24 12.50 -1.31
N LEU A 21 2.01 11.41 -1.24
CA LEU A 21 2.45 10.79 0.01
C LEU A 21 3.73 11.43 0.58
N GLU A 22 4.56 12.05 -0.28
CA GLU A 22 5.89 12.56 0.04
C GLU A 22 5.90 13.43 1.30
N ARG A 23 4.95 14.36 1.42
CA ARG A 23 4.86 15.25 2.59
C ARG A 23 4.66 14.48 3.89
N ASP A 24 3.76 13.51 3.90
CA ASP A 24 3.41 12.78 5.12
C ASP A 24 4.51 11.78 5.49
N VAL A 25 5.17 11.18 4.50
CA VAL A 25 6.37 10.36 4.69
C VAL A 25 7.53 11.20 5.23
N SER A 26 7.75 12.41 4.69
CA SER A 26 8.82 13.30 5.17
C SER A 26 8.60 13.69 6.64
N LEU A 27 7.36 14.04 7.01
CA LEU A 27 7.02 14.35 8.41
C LEU A 27 7.23 13.14 9.34
N LEU A 28 6.97 11.93 8.86
CA LEU A 28 7.24 10.71 9.63
C LEU A 28 8.75 10.53 9.86
N VAL A 29 9.56 10.74 8.81
CA VAL A 29 11.03 10.66 8.88
C VAL A 29 11.57 11.71 9.86
N GLU A 30 11.16 12.97 9.74
CA GLU A 30 11.58 14.05 10.63
C GLU A 30 11.28 13.74 12.11
N ARG A 31 10.10 13.19 12.40
CA ARG A 31 9.72 12.81 13.77
C ARG A 31 10.57 11.67 14.31
N ALA A 32 10.92 10.69 13.49
CA ALA A 32 11.78 9.59 13.88
C ALA A 32 13.24 10.05 14.10
N GLU A 33 13.74 10.93 13.23
CA GLU A 33 15.05 11.56 13.42
C GLU A 33 15.11 12.37 14.72
N ALA A 34 14.06 13.13 15.04
CA ALA A 34 13.98 13.93 16.26
C ALA A 34 14.07 13.12 17.57
N VAL A 35 13.76 11.81 17.52
CA VAL A 35 13.91 10.89 18.66
C VAL A 35 15.17 10.02 18.58
N GLY A 36 16.08 10.33 17.65
CA GLY A 36 17.41 9.74 17.55
C GLY A 36 17.52 8.49 16.67
N TRP A 37 16.53 8.20 15.83
CA TRP A 37 16.63 7.08 14.88
C TRP A 37 17.54 7.48 13.71
N ASP A 38 18.31 6.53 13.19
CA ASP A 38 19.14 6.78 12.02
C ASP A 38 18.32 6.72 10.72
N ARG A 39 18.72 7.54 9.74
CA ARG A 39 18.05 7.64 8.44
C ARG A 39 17.94 6.32 7.69
N GLY A 40 18.97 5.48 7.76
CA GLY A 40 19.00 4.21 7.06
C GLY A 40 17.94 3.24 7.59
N SER A 41 17.86 3.12 8.91
CA SER A 41 16.85 2.28 9.57
C SER A 41 15.44 2.79 9.35
N ILE A 42 15.21 4.11 9.37
CA ILE A 42 13.90 4.72 9.07
C ILE A 42 13.47 4.33 7.64
N ALA A 43 14.33 4.56 6.65
CA ALA A 43 14.02 4.27 5.25
C ALA A 43 13.76 2.77 5.03
N ALA A 44 14.59 1.90 5.61
CA ALA A 44 14.43 0.46 5.53
C ALA A 44 13.11 -0.02 6.19
N ALA A 45 12.73 0.56 7.33
CA ALA A 45 11.47 0.25 8.00
C ALA A 45 10.26 0.65 7.14
N ILE A 46 10.26 1.87 6.58
CA ILE A 46 9.17 2.36 5.71
C ILE A 46 9.04 1.46 4.47
N ALA A 47 10.14 1.11 3.82
CA ALA A 47 10.14 0.21 2.67
C ALA A 47 9.58 -1.18 3.01
N ASN A 48 9.98 -1.75 4.17
CA ASN A 48 9.48 -3.03 4.64
C ASN A 48 7.98 -3.01 4.95
N LEU A 49 7.48 -1.92 5.53
CA LEU A 49 6.05 -1.74 5.80
C LEU A 49 5.25 -1.64 4.50
N GLY A 50 5.72 -0.89 3.51
CA GLY A 50 5.10 -0.82 2.17
C GLY A 50 5.02 -2.19 1.51
N ARG A 51 6.13 -2.95 1.53
CA ARG A 51 6.16 -4.33 1.02
C ARG A 51 5.19 -5.25 1.75
N ALA A 52 5.14 -5.17 3.08
CA ALA A 52 4.21 -5.98 3.88
C ALA A 52 2.75 -5.67 3.56
N TYR A 53 2.43 -4.39 3.32
CA TYR A 53 1.09 -3.96 2.89
C TYR A 53 0.70 -4.56 1.54
N LEU A 54 1.60 -4.54 0.55
CA LEU A 54 1.38 -5.17 -0.75
C LEU A 54 1.14 -6.68 -0.64
N LEU A 55 2.00 -7.40 0.09
CA LEU A 55 1.86 -8.84 0.29
C LEU A 55 0.53 -9.21 0.95
N LYS A 56 0.07 -8.38 1.89
CA LYS A 56 -1.23 -8.58 2.53
C LYS A 56 -2.37 -8.40 1.53
N ALA A 57 -2.34 -7.35 0.71
CA ALA A 57 -3.36 -7.12 -0.31
C ALA A 57 -3.45 -8.29 -1.31
N GLU A 58 -2.30 -8.82 -1.76
CA GLU A 58 -2.24 -9.98 -2.65
C GLU A 58 -2.81 -11.26 -1.99
N ALA A 59 -2.54 -11.45 -0.71
CA ALA A 59 -3.04 -12.59 0.06
C ALA A 59 -4.56 -12.51 0.28
N ASP A 60 -5.07 -11.31 0.57
CA ASP A 60 -6.51 -11.04 0.73
C ASP A 60 -7.25 -11.33 -0.60
N ASP A 61 -6.70 -10.83 -1.71
CA ASP A 61 -7.18 -11.09 -3.07
C ASP A 61 -7.19 -12.58 -3.43
N ALA A 62 -6.12 -13.31 -3.09
CA ALA A 62 -6.02 -14.75 -3.32
C ALA A 62 -7.08 -15.51 -2.51
N THR A 63 -7.29 -15.10 -1.26
CA THR A 63 -8.29 -15.67 -0.37
C THR A 63 -9.70 -15.44 -0.90
N GLU A 64 -10.02 -14.23 -1.36
CA GLU A 64 -11.33 -13.92 -1.93
C GLU A 64 -11.61 -14.73 -3.20
N ARG A 65 -10.60 -14.88 -4.08
CA ARG A 65 -10.69 -15.76 -5.25
C ARG A 65 -10.94 -17.21 -4.86
N ALA A 66 -10.28 -17.72 -3.81
CA ALA A 66 -10.48 -19.07 -3.31
C ALA A 66 -11.91 -19.26 -2.76
N ILE A 67 -12.40 -18.32 -1.95
CA ILE A 67 -13.79 -18.35 -1.44
C ILE A 67 -14.80 -18.35 -2.58
N ARG A 68 -14.60 -17.52 -3.62
CA ARG A 68 -15.49 -17.46 -4.79
C ARG A 68 -15.51 -18.79 -5.56
N ARG A 69 -14.38 -19.49 -5.66
CA ARG A 69 -14.29 -20.83 -6.29
C ARG A 69 -14.94 -21.92 -5.44
N SER A 70 -14.91 -21.77 -4.12
CA SER A 70 -15.42 -22.75 -3.17
C SER A 70 -16.90 -22.59 -2.83
N LYS A 71 -17.55 -21.47 -3.18
CA LYS A 71 -19.01 -21.33 -3.07
C LYS A 71 -19.69 -22.24 -4.10
N PRO A 72 -20.39 -23.31 -3.71
CA PRO A 72 -21.17 -24.08 -4.67
C PRO A 72 -22.23 -23.18 -5.28
N GLN A 73 -22.42 -23.26 -6.60
CA GLN A 73 -23.69 -22.86 -7.20
C GLN A 73 -24.75 -23.71 -6.51
N ARG A 74 -25.49 -23.14 -5.56
CA ARG A 74 -26.77 -23.69 -5.15
C ARG A 74 -27.64 -23.60 -6.39
N ALA A 75 -27.61 -24.66 -7.20
CA ALA A 75 -28.55 -24.90 -8.27
C ALA A 75 -29.95 -24.79 -7.64
N ALA A 76 -30.73 -23.88 -8.19
CA ALA A 76 -32.15 -23.79 -7.91
C ALA A 76 -32.77 -25.17 -8.18
N LEU A 77 -33.40 -25.74 -7.15
CA LEU A 77 -34.36 -26.83 -7.23
C LEU A 77 -35.68 -26.30 -6.68
#